data_AF-A0A7S0LKU8-F1
#
_entry.id   AF-A0A7S0LKU8-F1
#
_cell.length_a   1.000
_cell.length_b   1.000
_cell.length_c   1.000
_cell.angle_alpha   90.00
_cell.angle_beta   90.00
_cell.angle_gamma   90.00
#
_symmetry.space_group_name_H-M   'P 1'
#
loop_
_entity.id
_entity.type
_entity.pdbx_description
1 polymer ?
#
loop_
_entity_poly.entity_id
_entity_poly.type
_entity_poly.pdbx_seq_one_letter_code
_entity_poly.pdbx_strand_id
1 'polypeptide(L)'
;MFASLRFAHARDEEMTLLPPDQSKLEEIEPISIRNEMAVLKHLAQSSKAVLAGFPTTLEEDEAIMAKPRSEVDSNIRNCVVMRAGEKRVLHWFINLADNAIPM
;
A
#
# COMPACT_ATOMS: atom_id res chain seq x y z
N MET A 1 -3.74 6.56 8.42
CA MET A 1 -2.60 5.74 7.94
C MET A 1 -1.38 6.61 7.60
N PHE A 2 -1.47 7.58 6.69
CA PHE A 2 -0.31 8.43 6.36
C PHE A 2 0.19 9.23 7.57
N ALA A 3 -0.71 9.87 8.32
CA ALA A 3 -0.34 10.64 9.51
C ALA A 3 0.46 9.83 10.56
N SER A 4 0.04 8.60 10.85
CA SER A 4 0.76 7.70 11.77
C SER A 4 2.13 7.26 11.23
N LEU A 5 2.26 7.07 9.91
CA LEU A 5 3.56 6.77 9.29
C LEU A 5 4.48 7.99 9.26
N ARG A 6 3.94 9.19 9.04
CA ARG A 6 4.69 10.45 9.11
C ARG A 6 5.32 10.64 10.49
N PHE A 7 4.53 10.38 11.53
CA PHE A 7 5.00 10.33 12.91
C PHE A 7 6.09 9.27 13.10
N ALA A 8 5.86 8.03 12.66
CA ALA A 8 6.80 6.93 12.85
C ALA A 8 8.17 7.14 12.14
N HIS A 9 8.19 7.92 11.06
CA HIS A 9 9.40 8.24 10.30
C HIS A 9 9.98 9.62 10.62
N ALA A 10 9.38 10.39 11.54
CA ALA A 10 9.86 11.71 11.93
C ALA A 10 11.24 11.63 12.61
N ARG A 11 12.12 12.57 12.26
CA ARG A 11 13.43 12.75 12.91
C ARG A 11 13.34 13.82 14.00
N ASP A 12 14.34 13.89 14.88
CA ASP A 12 14.38 14.83 16.01
C ASP A 12 14.05 16.28 15.61
N GLU A 13 14.58 16.76 14.47
CA GLU A 13 14.28 18.10 13.94
C GLU A 13 12.81 18.26 13.54
N GLU A 14 12.22 17.23 12.93
CA GLU A 14 10.83 17.18 12.46
C GLU A 14 9.83 16.97 13.60
N MET A 15 10.25 16.39 14.73
CA MET A 15 9.39 16.17 15.90
C MET A 15 8.85 17.47 16.48
N THR A 16 9.59 18.57 16.33
CA THR A 16 9.17 19.92 16.78
C THR A 16 8.00 20.49 15.98
N LEU A 17 7.76 19.98 14.77
CA LEU A 17 6.68 20.41 13.88
C LEU A 17 5.39 19.61 14.13
N LEU A 18 5.45 18.55 14.93
CA LEU A 18 4.30 17.73 15.26
C LEU A 18 3.40 18.44 16.28
N PRO A 19 2.07 18.23 16.21
CA PRO A 19 1.18 18.73 17.23
C PRO A 19 1.55 18.11 18.59
N PRO A 20 1.63 18.93 19.67
CA PRO A 20 1.96 18.44 21.01
C PRO A 20 0.85 17.55 21.60
N ASP A 21 -0.36 17.65 21.05
CA ASP A 21 -1.53 16.89 21.45
C ASP A 21 -1.66 15.61 20.61
N GLN A 22 -1.52 14.45 21.27
CA GLN A 22 -1.61 13.13 20.65
C GLN A 22 -3.00 12.83 20.08
N SER A 23 -4.04 13.56 20.49
CA SER A 23 -5.38 13.40 19.92
C SER A 23 -5.48 13.88 18.47
N LYS A 24 -4.49 14.64 17.98
CA LYS A 24 -4.43 15.17 16.60
C LYS A 24 -3.50 14.39 15.68
N LEU A 25 -3.05 13.20 16.09
CA LEU A 25 -2.16 12.35 15.28
C LEU A 25 -2.81 11.85 13.98
N GLU A 26 -4.13 11.98 13.83
CA GLU A 26 -4.83 11.64 12.58
C GLU A 26 -4.70 12.74 11.50
N GLU A 27 -4.34 13.96 11.89
CA GLU A 27 -4.30 15.16 11.04
C GLU A 27 -2.88 15.69 10.80
N ILE A 28 -1.85 14.84 10.93
CA ILE A 28 -0.48 15.26 10.64
C ILE A 28 -0.32 15.50 9.14
N GLU A 29 -0.19 16.77 8.78
CA GLU A 29 0.18 17.23 7.45
C GLU A 29 1.58 16.75 7.03
N PRO A 30 1.90 16.71 5.72
CA PRO A 30 3.25 16.39 5.26
C PRO A 30 4.32 17.24 5.94
N ILE A 31 5.31 16.60 6.58
CA ILE A 31 6.30 17.30 7.41
C ILE A 31 7.50 17.79 6.57
N SER A 32 8.03 16.91 5.73
CA SER A 32 9.17 17.21 4.85
C SER A 32 9.20 16.25 3.66
N ILE A 33 9.89 16.63 2.57
CA ILE A 33 10.07 15.76 1.40
C ILE A 33 10.73 14.44 1.81
N ARG A 34 11.75 14.50 2.67
CA ARG A 34 12.46 13.31 3.17
C ARG A 34 11.53 12.39 3.96
N ASN A 35 10.66 12.96 4.80
CA ASN A 35 9.69 12.18 5.58
C ASN A 35 8.68 11.49 4.65
N GLU A 36 8.07 12.22 3.70
CA GLU A 36 7.13 11.62 2.75
C GLU A 36 7.79 10.52 1.90
N MET A 37 9.04 10.72 1.45
CA MET A 37 9.79 9.67 0.76
C MET A 37 9.99 8.42 1.63
N ALA A 38 10.27 8.58 2.93
CA ALA A 38 10.42 7.46 3.86
C ALA A 38 9.08 6.73 4.10
N VAL A 39 7.98 7.48 4.24
CA VAL A 39 6.62 6.95 4.38
C VAL A 39 6.23 6.13 3.13
N LEU A 40 6.43 6.69 1.94
CA LEU A 40 6.13 6.01 0.68
C LEU A 40 7.01 4.77 0.47
N LYS A 41 8.31 4.85 0.79
CA LYS A 41 9.20 3.67 0.76
C LYS A 41 8.72 2.57 1.69
N HIS A 42 8.32 2.92 2.92
CA HIS A 42 7.81 1.95 3.88
C HIS A 42 6.53 1.30 3.34
N LEU A 43 5.56 2.07 2.84
CA LEU A 43 4.33 1.54 2.27
C LEU A 43 4.60 0.58 1.10
N ALA A 44 5.48 0.96 0.18
CA ALA A 44 5.85 0.11 -0.94
C ALA A 44 6.56 -1.18 -0.49
N GLN A 45 7.47 -1.11 0.48
CA GLN A 45 8.16 -2.28 1.03
C GLN A 45 7.18 -3.23 1.73
N SER A 46 6.29 -2.71 2.58
CA SER A 46 5.25 -3.49 3.23
C SER A 46 4.30 -4.11 2.21
N SER A 47 3.96 -3.37 1.14
CA SER A 47 3.11 -3.89 0.06
C SER A 47 3.78 -5.03 -0.70
N LYS A 48 5.08 -4.92 -0.99
CA LYS A 48 5.89 -6.00 -1.59
C LYS A 48 5.95 -7.24 -0.68
N ALA A 49 6.11 -7.04 0.63
CA ALA A 49 6.14 -8.12 1.60
C ALA A 49 4.80 -8.87 1.67
N VAL A 50 3.67 -8.15 1.67
CA VAL A 50 2.34 -8.77 1.63
C VAL A 50 2.10 -9.48 0.30
N LEU A 51 2.47 -8.88 -0.84
CA LEU A 51 2.36 -9.52 -2.15
C LEU A 51 3.12 -10.85 -2.22
N ALA A 52 4.31 -10.92 -1.64
CA ALA A 52 5.13 -12.14 -1.59
C ALA A 52 4.47 -13.27 -0.79
N GLY A 53 3.50 -12.97 0.08
CA GLY A 53 2.75 -13.96 0.85
C GLY A 53 1.59 -14.61 0.08
N PHE A 54 1.18 -14.07 -1.07
CA PHE A 54 0.11 -14.70 -1.85
C PHE A 54 0.62 -15.94 -2.59
N PRO A 55 -0.17 -17.02 -2.66
CA PRO A 55 0.21 -18.24 -3.37
C PRO A 55 0.15 -18.10 -4.90
N THR A 56 -0.26 -16.96 -5.42
CA THR A 56 -0.53 -16.69 -6.85
C THR A 56 -0.15 -15.25 -7.17
N THR A 57 0.17 -14.95 -8.42
CA THR A 57 0.41 -13.57 -8.88
C THR A 57 -0.89 -12.86 -9.26
N LEU A 58 -0.83 -11.56 -9.58
CA LEU A 58 -2.00 -10.82 -10.06
C LEU A 58 -2.41 -11.32 -11.47
N GLU A 59 -1.43 -11.57 -12.33
CA GLU A 59 -1.62 -12.02 -13.71
C GLU A 59 -2.29 -13.40 -13.75
N GLU A 60 -1.92 -14.30 -12.84
CA GLU A 60 -2.56 -15.62 -12.70
C GLU A 60 -4.04 -15.49 -12.30
N ASP A 61 -4.34 -14.59 -11.36
CA ASP A 61 -5.72 -14.34 -10.93
C ASP A 61 -6.55 -13.72 -12.05
N GLU A 62 -5.97 -12.79 -12.80
CA GLU A 62 -6.61 -12.17 -13.96
C GLU A 62 -6.88 -13.19 -15.07
N ALA A 63 -5.95 -14.12 -15.30
CA ALA A 63 -6.17 -15.23 -16.23
C ALA A 63 -7.33 -16.13 -15.79
N ILE A 64 -7.46 -16.45 -14.49
CA ILE A 64 -8.59 -17.21 -13.96
C ILE A 64 -9.91 -16.43 -14.16
N MET A 65 -9.90 -15.13 -13.91
CA MET A 65 -11.07 -14.26 -14.11
C MET A 65 -11.42 -14.01 -15.59
N ALA A 66 -10.50 -14.25 -16.53
CA ALA A 66 -10.77 -14.15 -17.95
C ALA A 66 -11.49 -15.39 -18.50
N LYS A 67 -11.40 -16.54 -17.81
CA LYS A 67 -12.04 -17.79 -18.25
C LYS A 67 -13.57 -17.69 -18.29
N PRO A 68 -14.25 -18.36 -19.23
CA PRO A 68 -15.71 -18.44 -19.27
C PRO A 68 -16.31 -18.92 -17.94
N ARG A 69 -17.51 -18.46 -17.61
CA ARG A 69 -18.23 -18.89 -16.39
C ARG A 69 -18.56 -20.39 -16.38
N SER A 70 -18.57 -21.04 -17.54
CA SER A 70 -18.74 -22.49 -17.66
C SER A 70 -17.51 -23.29 -17.17
N GLU A 71 -16.35 -22.65 -17.07
CA GLU A 71 -15.07 -23.31 -16.71
C GLU A 71 -14.64 -23.07 -15.27
N VAL A 72 -15.23 -22.07 -14.59
CA VAL A 72 -14.86 -21.69 -13.23
C VAL A 72 -16.11 -21.54 -12.40
N ASP A 73 -16.16 -22.26 -11.27
CA ASP A 73 -17.23 -22.13 -10.30
C ASP A 73 -17.39 -20.69 -9.79
N SER A 74 -18.64 -20.28 -9.54
CA SER A 74 -18.94 -18.91 -9.17
C SER A 74 -18.33 -18.50 -7.83
N ASN A 75 -18.23 -19.42 -6.86
CA ASN A 75 -17.62 -19.12 -5.56
C ASN A 75 -16.10 -18.98 -5.70
N ILE A 76 -15.46 -19.87 -6.47
CA ILE A 76 -14.03 -19.76 -6.78
C ILE A 76 -13.74 -18.42 -7.44
N ARG A 77 -14.55 -18.04 -8.44
CA ARG A 77 -14.40 -16.76 -9.13
C ARG A 77 -14.55 -15.58 -8.17
N ASN A 78 -15.51 -15.60 -7.26
CA ASN A 78 -15.69 -14.54 -6.25
C ASN A 78 -14.46 -14.41 -5.33
N CYS A 79 -13.90 -15.53 -4.86
CA CYS A 79 -12.67 -15.52 -4.06
C CYS A 79 -11.48 -14.94 -4.84
N VAL A 80 -11.35 -15.30 -6.12
CA VAL A 80 -10.28 -14.78 -7.00
C VAL A 80 -10.45 -13.28 -7.23
N VAL A 81 -11.68 -12.79 -7.42
CA VAL A 81 -11.97 -11.35 -7.56
C VAL A 81 -11.51 -10.57 -6.34
N MET A 82 -11.83 -11.04 -5.13
CA MET A 82 -11.42 -10.38 -3.89
C MET A 82 -9.89 -10.35 -3.76
N ARG A 83 -9.24 -11.50 -3.91
CA ARG A 83 -7.78 -11.61 -3.84
C ARG A 83 -7.08 -10.74 -4.89
N ALA A 84 -7.56 -10.73 -6.13
CA ALA A 84 -7.01 -9.87 -7.18
C ALA A 84 -7.18 -8.39 -6.87
N GLY A 85 -8.32 -8.01 -6.28
CA GLY A 85 -8.58 -6.65 -5.81
C GLY A 85 -7.55 -6.19 -4.79
N GLU A 86 -7.26 -7.01 -3.79
CA GLU A 86 -6.21 -6.73 -2.80
C GLU A 86 -4.85 -6.54 -3.45
N LYS A 87 -4.43 -7.46 -4.34
CA LYS A 87 -3.15 -7.36 -5.06
C LYS A 87 -3.05 -6.07 -5.88
N ARG A 88 -4.12 -5.65 -6.56
CA ARG A 88 -4.15 -4.39 -7.33
C ARG A 88 -3.89 -3.17 -6.44
N VAL A 89 -4.48 -3.13 -5.25
CA VAL A 89 -4.24 -2.05 -4.29
C VAL A 89 -2.76 -2.03 -3.85
N LEU A 90 -2.17 -3.19 -3.58
CA LEU A 90 -0.76 -3.29 -3.20
C LEU A 90 0.17 -2.84 -4.33
N HIS A 91 -0.09 -3.28 -5.56
CA HIS A 91 0.64 -2.81 -6.76
C HIS A 91 0.49 -1.30 -6.95
N TRP A 92 -0.68 -0.72 -6.68
CA TRP A 92 -0.89 0.72 -6.76
C TRP A 92 0.03 1.49 -5.81
N PHE A 93 0.17 1.06 -4.55
CA PHE A 93 1.07 1.71 -3.59
C PHE A 93 2.55 1.58 -3.97
N ILE A 94 2.94 0.44 -4.56
CA ILE A 94 4.29 0.25 -5.08
C ILE A 94 4.54 1.22 -6.23
N ASN A 95 3.65 1.25 -7.21
CA ASN A 95 3.75 2.14 -8.35
C ASN A 95 3.74 3.61 -7.93
N LEU A 96 2.93 3.98 -6.93
CA LEU A 96 2.93 5.33 -6.38
C LEU A 96 4.31 5.72 -5.87
N ALA A 97 4.96 4.88 -5.07
CA ALA A 97 6.30 5.16 -4.56
C ALA A 97 7.33 5.23 -5.69
N ASP A 98 7.29 4.30 -6.65
CA ASP A 98 8.23 4.25 -7.77
C ASP A 98 8.12 5.48 -8.70
N ASN A 99 6.94 6.10 -8.79
CA ASN A 99 6.71 7.31 -9.60
C ASN A 99 6.88 8.62 -8.82
N ALA A 100 6.58 8.64 -7.52
CA ALA A 100 6.61 9.86 -6.71
C ALA A 100 7.99 10.15 -6.10
N ILE A 101 8.84 9.14 -5.95
CA ILE A 101 10.15 9.29 -5.34
C ILE A 101 11.19 9.50 -6.43
N PRO A 102 11.90 10.64 -6.47
CA PRO A 102 12.97 10.86 -7.44
C PRO A 102 14.10 9.84 -7.25
N MET A 103 14.59 9.29 -8.37
CA MET A 103 15.71 8.35 -8.45
C MET A 103 17.05 9.01 -8.13
#